data_AF-A0AAU5C8G5-F1
#
_entry.id   AF-A0AAU5C8G5-F1
#
_cell.length_a   1.000
_cell.length_b   1.000
_cell.length_c   1.000
_cell.angle_alpha   90.00
_cell.angle_beta   90.00
_cell.angle_gamma   90.00
#
_symmetry.space_group_name_H-M   'P 1'
#
loop_
_entity.id
_entity.type
_entity.pdbx_description
1 polymer ?
#
loop_
_entity_poly.entity_id
_entity_poly.type
_entity_poly.pdbx_seq_one_letter_code
_entity_poly.pdbx_strand_id
1 'polypeptide(L)'
;MGLGESDEGELGPEELMGLAGLLRAWRLAAGLKEGRGRAIPQAEVAHAIGMSEKWYGQLERGAVPRLPHDAVEKLASVFRFASADLG
;
A
#
# COMPACT_ATOMS: atom_id res chain seq x y z
N MET A 1 -13.48 20.98 24.85
CA MET A 1 -13.58 20.30 23.55
C MET A 1 -13.05 21.24 22.50
N GLY A 2 -11.76 21.13 22.16
CA GLY A 2 -11.22 21.80 20.99
C GLY A 2 -11.29 20.81 19.84
N LEU A 3 -12.10 21.09 18.82
CA LEU A 3 -11.97 20.43 17.53
C LEU A 3 -10.65 20.94 16.95
N GLY A 4 -9.57 20.20 17.24
CA GLY A 4 -8.25 20.47 16.70
C GLY A 4 -8.36 20.52 15.18
N GLU A 5 -7.86 21.62 14.64
CA GLU A 5 -7.66 21.89 13.23
C GLU A 5 -7.12 20.62 12.55
N SER A 6 -7.66 20.28 11.38
CA SER A 6 -7.17 19.15 10.58
C SER A 6 -5.71 19.40 10.26
N ASP A 7 -4.83 18.82 11.07
CA ASP A 7 -3.43 18.62 10.76
C ASP A 7 -3.43 17.81 9.47
N GLU A 8 -3.04 18.41 8.34
CA GLU A 8 -2.58 17.67 7.16
C GLU A 8 -1.22 17.03 7.51
N GLY A 9 -1.22 16.27 8.60
CA GLY A 9 -0.06 15.93 9.41
C GLY A 9 0.65 14.72 8.83
N GLU A 10 1.94 14.87 8.60
CA GLU A 10 2.82 13.77 8.24
C GLU A 10 2.64 12.60 9.22
N LEU A 11 2.47 11.40 8.67
CA LEU A 11 2.27 10.18 9.45
C LEU A 11 3.47 9.91 10.37
N GLY A 12 3.20 9.55 11.62
CA GLY A 12 4.23 9.16 12.57
C GLY A 12 4.87 7.80 12.22
N PRO A 13 6.08 7.50 12.72
CA PRO A 13 6.79 6.24 12.42
C PRO A 13 5.98 4.96 12.69
N GLU A 14 5.18 4.93 13.75
CA GLU A 14 4.33 3.78 14.08
C GLU A 14 3.20 3.59 13.06
N GLU A 15 2.57 4.68 12.64
CA GLU A 15 1.51 4.68 11.64
C GLU A 15 2.05 4.23 10.26
N LEU A 16 3.26 4.68 9.91
CA LEU A 16 3.95 4.26 8.70
C LEU A 16 4.31 2.77 8.70
N MET A 17 4.77 2.24 9.84
CA MET A 17 4.97 0.80 9.99
C MET A 17 3.64 0.02 9.90
N GLY A 18 2.56 0.58 10.46
CA GLY A 18 1.22 0.04 10.32
C GLY A 18 0.76 -0.05 8.86
N LEU A 19 0.92 1.04 8.10
CA LEU A 19 0.62 1.10 6.66
C LEU A 19 1.48 0.13 5.85
N ALA A 20 2.78 0.03 6.17
CA ALA A 20 3.67 -0.95 5.55
C ALA A 20 3.23 -2.41 5.83
N GLY A 21 2.67 -2.68 7.01
CA GLY A 21 2.02 -3.95 7.33
C GLY A 21 0.78 -4.20 6.47
N LEU A 22 -0.09 -3.20 6.35
CA LEU A 22 -1.32 -3.27 5.54
C LEU A 22 -1.02 -3.53 4.06
N LEU A 23 -0.05 -2.82 3.47
CA LEU A 23 0.37 -3.03 2.08
C LEU A 23 0.83 -4.47 1.81
N ARG A 24 1.63 -5.03 2.71
CA ARG A 24 2.07 -6.43 2.61
C ARG A 24 0.91 -7.41 2.72
N ALA A 25 -0.04 -7.16 3.63
CA ALA A 25 -1.23 -7.98 3.79
C ALA A 25 -2.14 -7.92 2.55
N TRP A 26 -2.35 -6.74 1.97
CA TRP A 26 -3.13 -6.58 0.74
C TRP A 26 -2.47 -7.24 -0.47
N ARG A 27 -1.13 -7.15 -0.60
CA ARG A 27 -0.40 -7.84 -1.66
C ARG A 27 -0.50 -9.37 -1.55
N LEU A 28 -0.51 -9.89 -0.31
CA LEU A 28 -0.80 -11.30 -0.06
C LEU A 28 -2.22 -11.67 -0.47
N ALA A 29 -3.22 -10.96 0.04
CA ALA A 29 -4.63 -11.21 -0.25
C ALA A 29 -4.93 -11.17 -1.76
N ALA A 30 -4.38 -10.18 -2.47
CA ALA A 30 -4.52 -10.07 -3.93
C ALA A 30 -3.92 -11.29 -4.66
N GLY A 31 -2.72 -11.73 -4.26
CA GLY A 31 -2.08 -12.89 -4.87
C GLY A 31 -2.80 -14.22 -4.56
N LEU A 32 -3.40 -14.35 -3.38
CA LEU A 32 -4.27 -15.48 -3.03
C LEU A 32 -5.54 -15.49 -3.92
N LYS A 33 -6.15 -14.33 -4.14
CA LYS A 33 -7.35 -14.20 -4.99
C LYS A 33 -7.09 -14.48 -6.46
N GLU A 34 -5.89 -14.18 -6.96
CA GLU A 34 -5.44 -14.59 -8.30
C GLU A 34 -5.06 -16.08 -8.40
N GLY A 35 -5.23 -16.86 -7.33
CA GLY A 35 -4.92 -18.29 -7.31
C GLY A 35 -3.43 -18.62 -7.29
N ARG A 36 -2.56 -17.65 -6.97
CA ARG A 36 -1.09 -17.85 -6.94
C ARG A 36 -0.59 -18.62 -5.71
N GLY A 37 -1.41 -18.70 -4.66
CA GLY A 37 -1.02 -19.28 -3.36
C GLY A 37 0.04 -18.49 -2.59
N ARG A 38 0.38 -17.28 -3.05
CA ARG A 38 1.38 -16.38 -2.47
C ARG A 38 1.11 -14.93 -2.87
N ALA A 39 1.77 -13.99 -2.22
CA ALA A 39 1.67 -12.57 -2.56
C ALA A 39 2.11 -12.26 -4.00
N ILE A 40 1.48 -11.26 -4.63
CA ILE A 40 1.95 -10.71 -5.91
C ILE A 40 3.39 -10.20 -5.73
N PRO A 41 4.35 -10.46 -6.63
CA PRO A 41 5.71 -9.93 -6.52
C PRO A 41 5.77 -8.40 -6.43
N GLN A 42 6.69 -7.86 -5.62
CA GLN A 42 6.89 -6.41 -5.49
C GLN A 42 7.16 -5.74 -6.85
N ALA A 43 7.95 -6.39 -7.71
CA ALA A 43 8.23 -5.93 -9.07
C ALA A 43 6.96 -5.78 -9.93
N GLU A 44 6.01 -6.70 -9.81
CA GLU A 44 4.75 -6.64 -10.57
C GLU A 44 3.87 -5.49 -10.09
N VAL A 45 3.75 -5.30 -8.78
CA VAL A 45 3.01 -4.15 -8.22
C VAL A 45 3.67 -2.85 -8.62
N ALA A 46 5.00 -2.76 -8.49
CA ALA A 46 5.77 -1.58 -8.89
C ALA A 46 5.55 -1.25 -10.38
N HIS A 47 5.62 -2.25 -11.26
CA HIS A 47 5.36 -2.08 -12.68
C HIS A 47 3.93 -1.57 -12.93
N ALA A 48 2.92 -2.15 -12.28
CA ALA A 48 1.52 -1.76 -12.43
C ALA A 48 1.24 -0.31 -12.02
N ILE A 49 1.97 0.22 -11.02
CA ILE A 49 1.82 1.60 -10.56
C ILE A 49 2.78 2.59 -11.25
N GLY A 50 3.66 2.12 -12.13
CA GLY A 50 4.66 2.95 -12.83
C GLY A 50 5.87 3.34 -11.98
N MET A 51 6.23 2.53 -10.99
CA MET A 51 7.34 2.75 -10.05
C MET A 51 8.43 1.67 -10.19
N SER A 52 9.61 1.95 -9.63
CA SER A 52 10.66 0.93 -9.51
C SER A 52 10.39 -0.03 -8.35
N GLU A 53 10.86 -1.27 -8.47
CA GLU A 53 10.78 -2.26 -7.38
C GLU A 53 11.47 -1.75 -6.10
N LYS A 54 12.61 -1.05 -6.24
CA LYS A 54 13.30 -0.42 -5.10
C LYS A 54 12.40 0.59 -4.38
N TRP A 55 11.69 1.43 -5.13
CA TRP A 55 10.77 2.42 -4.59
C TRP A 55 9.62 1.73 -3.84
N TYR A 56 9.00 0.72 -4.45
CA TYR A 56 7.91 -0.02 -3.82
C TYR A 56 8.37 -0.79 -2.57
N GLY A 57 9.57 -1.36 -2.61
CA GLY A 57 10.17 -2.00 -1.44
C GLY A 57 10.48 -1.03 -0.29
N GLN A 58 10.76 0.25 -0.58
CA GLN A 58 10.89 1.28 0.46
C GLN A 58 9.53 1.57 1.11
N LEU A 59 8.48 1.67 0.30
CA LEU A 59 7.11 1.87 0.78
C LEU A 59 6.67 0.72 1.72
N GLU A 60 6.91 -0.55 1.36
CA GLU A 60 6.60 -1.71 2.22
C GLU A 60 7.50 -1.84 3.47
N ARG A 61 8.53 -1.01 3.60
CA ARG A 61 9.37 -0.89 4.80
C ARG A 61 8.98 0.28 5.70
N GLY A 62 7.92 1.02 5.35
CA GLY A 62 7.46 2.18 6.10
C GLY A 62 8.21 3.47 5.78
N ALA A 63 8.97 3.52 4.68
CA ALA A 63 9.44 4.79 4.17
C ALA A 63 8.26 5.56 3.55
N VAL A 64 8.32 6.89 3.64
CA VAL A 64 7.35 7.81 3.01
C VAL A 64 8.00 8.50 1.82
N PRO A 65 8.31 7.78 0.73
CA PRO A 65 8.67 8.48 -0.49
C PRO A 65 7.48 9.33 -0.92
N ARG A 66 7.74 10.46 -1.59
CA ARG A 66 6.67 11.28 -2.17
C ARG A 66 5.75 10.39 -3.00
N LEU A 67 4.52 10.21 -2.54
CA LEU A 67 3.49 9.41 -3.20
C LEU A 67 2.79 10.32 -4.19
N PRO A 68 3.03 10.16 -5.50
CA PRO A 68 2.24 10.91 -6.45
C PRO A 68 0.80 10.40 -6.40
N HIS A 69 -0.15 11.30 -6.56
CA HIS A 69 -1.57 11.02 -6.43
C HIS A 69 -2.03 9.86 -7.33
N ASP A 70 -1.44 9.74 -8.53
CA ASP A 70 -1.75 8.66 -9.47
C ASP A 70 -1.30 7.27 -8.97
N ALA A 71 -0.27 7.19 -8.14
CA ALA A 71 0.18 5.93 -7.56
C ALA A 71 -0.82 5.39 -6.53
N VAL A 72 -1.49 6.24 -5.75
CA VAL A 72 -2.50 5.82 -4.76
C VAL A 72 -3.70 5.16 -5.45
N GLU A 73 -4.23 5.80 -6.50
CA GLU A 73 -5.34 5.25 -7.29
C GLU A 73 -4.97 3.91 -7.96
N LYS A 74 -3.74 3.80 -8.48
CA LYS A 74 -3.26 2.57 -9.09
C LYS A 74 -3.05 1.48 -8.03
N LEU A 75 -2.53 1.80 -6.85
CA LEU A 75 -2.44 0.87 -5.71
C LEU A 75 -3.82 0.37 -5.30
N ALA A 76 -4.79 1.27 -5.16
CA ALA A 76 -6.17 0.90 -4.89
C ALA A 76 -6.74 -0.02 -5.98
N SER A 77 -6.34 0.17 -7.25
CA SER A 77 -6.72 -0.74 -8.34
C SER A 77 -6.09 -2.12 -8.23
N VAL A 78 -4.81 -2.21 -7.89
CA VAL A 78 -4.10 -3.48 -7.68
C VAL A 78 -4.71 -4.24 -6.50
N PHE A 79 -5.08 -3.53 -5.43
CA PHE A 79 -5.63 -4.12 -4.22
C PHE A 79 -7.16 -4.19 -4.20
N ARG A 80 -7.88 -3.65 -5.19
CA ARG A 80 -9.36 -3.58 -5.22
C ARG A 80 -10.03 -4.95 -5.12
N PHE A 81 -9.29 -6.02 -5.39
CA PHE A 81 -9.75 -7.39 -5.19
C PHE A 81 -9.59 -7.89 -3.74
N ALA A 82 -8.72 -7.30 -2.92
CA ALA A 82 -8.42 -7.73 -1.55
C ALA A 82 -9.42 -7.22 -0.49
N SER A 83 -10.10 -6.08 -0.69
CA SER A 83 -11.00 -5.50 0.33
C SER A 83 -12.44 -6.05 0.30
N ALA A 84 -12.80 -6.86 -0.69
CA ALA A 84 -14.17 -7.34 -0.88
C ALA A 84 -14.52 -8.58 -0.04
N ASP A 85 -13.54 -9.22 0.61
CA ASP A 85 -13.71 -10.53 1.29
C ASP A 85 -13.24 -10.51 2.76
N LEU A 86 -13.24 -9.35 3.43
CA LEU A 86 -13.07 -9.25 4.90
C LEU A 86 -14.41 -9.07 5.64
N GLY A 87 -15.49 -9.60 5.06
CA GLY A 87 -16.82 -9.70 5.68
C GLY A 87 -17.14 -11.12 6.11
#